data_AF-A0A3B9GQT7-F1
#
_entry.id   AF-A0A3B9GQT7-F1
#
_cell.length_a   1.000
_cell.length_b   1.000
_cell.length_c   1.000
_cell.angle_alpha   90.00
_cell.angle_beta   90.00
_cell.angle_gamma   90.00
#
_symmetry.space_group_name_H-M   'P 1'
#
loop_
_entity.id
_entity.type
_entity.pdbx_description
1 polymer ?
#
loop_
_entity_poly.entity_id
_entity_poly.type
_entity_poly.pdbx_seq_one_letter_code
_entity_poly.pdbx_strand_id
1 'polypeptide(L)'
;MTTWIESFWNALIMMVAEMAPYLLLGFFIAGLLHTFVSHNIYSRHLAPRNMKSVFKAALLGIPLPLCSCGVIPTSVSLRKEGASHGACTSFLIATPQTGVDSIA
;
A
#
# COMPACT_ATOMS: atom_id res chain seq x y z
N MET A 1 -19.19 14.09 -33.42
CA MET A 1 -18.87 14.53 -32.05
C MET A 1 -19.37 13.52 -31.00
N THR A 2 -20.61 13.03 -31.09
CA THR A 2 -21.22 12.08 -30.12
C THR A 2 -20.56 10.69 -30.10
N THR A 3 -20.07 10.18 -31.23
CA THR A 3 -19.43 8.86 -31.33
C THR A 3 -18.14 8.73 -30.52
N TRP A 4 -17.39 9.82 -30.33
CA TRP A 4 -16.17 9.82 -29.51
C TRP A 4 -16.47 9.73 -28.02
N ILE A 5 -17.56 10.35 -27.59
CA ILE A 5 -18.01 10.34 -26.19
C ILE A 5 -18.50 8.95 -25.80
N GLU A 6 -19.29 8.31 -26.65
CA GLU A 6 -19.75 6.92 -26.45
C GLU A 6 -18.57 5.94 -26.40
N SER A 7 -17.60 6.07 -27.32
CA SER A 7 -16.40 5.21 -27.33
C SER A 7 -15.52 5.44 -26.09
N PHE A 8 -15.36 6.68 -25.65
CA PHE A 8 -14.64 7.01 -24.43
C PHE A 8 -15.31 6.40 -23.19
N TRP A 9 -16.64 6.51 -23.09
CA TRP A 9 -17.40 5.99 -21.96
C TRP A 9 -17.36 4.45 -21.90
N ASN A 10 -17.50 3.78 -23.04
CA ASN A 10 -17.38 2.32 -23.12
C ASN A 10 -15.98 1.83 -22.75
N ALA A 11 -14.92 2.50 -23.24
CA ALA A 11 -13.54 2.14 -22.90
C ALA A 11 -13.26 2.33 -21.41
N LEU A 12 -13.75 3.42 -20.81
CA LEU A 12 -13.60 3.69 -19.38
C LEU A 12 -14.32 2.65 -18.51
N ILE A 13 -15.56 2.30 -18.86
CA ILE A 13 -16.33 1.28 -18.14
C ILE A 13 -15.65 -0.09 -18.25
N MET A 14 -15.17 -0.47 -19.43
CA MET A 14 -14.44 -1.73 -19.61
C MET A 14 -13.19 -1.79 -18.72
N MET A 15 -12.34 -0.75 -18.75
CA MET A 15 -11.14 -0.74 -17.93
C MET A 15 -11.43 -0.76 -16.43
N VAL A 16 -12.44 -0.01 -15.98
CA VAL A 16 -12.84 -0.02 -14.57
C VAL A 16 -13.41 -1.39 -14.18
N ALA A 17 -14.26 -2.00 -15.01
CA ALA A 17 -14.85 -3.30 -14.73
C ALA A 17 -13.79 -4.41 -14.66
N GLU A 18 -12.75 -4.32 -15.48
CA GLU A 18 -11.65 -5.30 -15.51
C GLU A 18 -10.73 -5.18 -14.29
N MET A 19 -10.47 -3.94 -13.82
CA MET A 19 -9.63 -3.67 -12.64
C MET A 19 -10.38 -3.77 -11.31
N ALA A 20 -11.70 -3.53 -11.31
CA ALA A 20 -12.56 -3.55 -10.13
C ALA A 20 -12.44 -4.81 -9.28
N PRO A 21 -12.50 -6.05 -9.81
CA PRO A 21 -12.41 -7.25 -8.97
C PRO A 21 -11.05 -7.37 -8.27
N TYR A 22 -9.96 -6.99 -8.93
CA TYR A 22 -8.62 -7.00 -8.34
C TYR A 22 -8.48 -5.95 -7.26
N LEU A 23 -8.99 -4.73 -7.48
CA LEU A 23 -8.99 -3.66 -6.49
C LEU A 23 -9.85 -4.01 -5.28
N LEU A 24 -11.05 -4.55 -5.48
CA LEU A 24 -11.93 -5.00 -4.39
C LEU A 24 -11.25 -6.07 -3.53
N LEU A 25 -10.61 -7.05 -4.17
CA LEU A 25 -9.87 -8.10 -3.49
C LEU A 25 -8.65 -7.53 -2.73
N GLY A 26 -7.92 -6.59 -3.35
CA GLY A 26 -6.81 -5.88 -2.70
C GLY A 26 -7.25 -5.07 -1.47
N PHE A 27 -8.34 -4.30 -1.57
CA PHE A 27 -8.90 -3.54 -0.45
C PHE A 27 -9.43 -4.47 0.66
N PHE A 28 -10.02 -5.61 0.30
CA PHE A 28 -10.49 -6.59 1.26
C PHE A 28 -9.33 -7.17 2.08
N ILE A 29 -8.25 -7.58 1.41
CA ILE A 29 -7.03 -8.09 2.07
C ILE A 29 -6.38 -6.98 2.90
N ALA A 30 -6.28 -5.76 2.38
CA ALA A 30 -5.71 -4.62 3.10
C ALA A 30 -6.53 -4.27 4.37
N GLY A 31 -7.86 -4.32 4.29
CA GLY A 31 -8.76 -4.10 5.43
C GLY A 31 -8.67 -5.21 6.47
N LEU A 32 -8.55 -6.47 6.04
CA LEU A 32 -8.26 -7.60 6.93
C LEU A 32 -6.93 -7.38 7.64
N LEU A 33 -5.87 -7.05 6.90
CA LEU A 33 -4.54 -6.81 7.47
C LEU A 33 -4.55 -5.64 8.45
N HIS A 34 -5.25 -4.54 8.14
CA HIS A 34 -5.40 -3.40 9.05
C HIS A 34 -6.12 -3.79 10.36
N THR A 35 -7.11 -4.68 10.28
CA THR A 35 -7.84 -5.16 11.46
C THR A 35 -6.98 -6.10 12.31
N PHE A 36 -6.18 -6.97 11.68
CA PHE A 36 -5.29 -7.91 12.37
C PHE A 36 -4.01 -7.24 12.92
N VAL A 37 -3.49 -6.23 12.26
CA VAL A 37 -2.31 -5.47 12.72
C VAL A 37 -2.78 -4.33 13.62
N SER A 38 -2.98 -4.65 14.90
CA SER A 38 -3.36 -3.68 15.93
C SER A 38 -2.30 -2.58 16.15
N HIS A 39 -2.75 -1.37 16.54
CA HIS A 39 -1.96 -0.24 17.06
C HIS A 39 -0.84 -0.66 18.05
N ASN A 40 -1.06 -1.73 18.81
CA ASN A 40 -0.09 -2.23 19.80
C ASN A 40 1.15 -2.88 19.15
N ILE A 41 1.01 -3.45 17.95
CA ILE A 41 2.15 -4.01 17.20
C ILE A 41 3.02 -2.88 16.66
N TYR A 42 2.43 -1.83 16.09
CA TYR A 42 3.17 -0.67 15.57
C TYR A 42 3.98 0.03 16.66
N SER A 43 3.37 0.31 17.82
CA SER A 43 4.07 0.94 18.94
C SER A 43 5.23 0.08 19.47
N ARG A 44 5.06 -1.24 19.54
CA ARG A 44 6.09 -2.12 20.11
C ARG A 44 7.20 -2.51 19.13
N HIS A 45 6.89 -2.57 17.82
CA HIS A 45 7.81 -3.05 16.79
C HIS A 45 8.41 -1.94 15.92
N LEU A 46 7.64 -0.89 15.64
CA LEU A 46 8.03 0.19 14.71
C LEU A 46 8.40 1.51 15.41
N ALA A 47 7.94 1.76 16.64
CA ALA A 47 8.31 2.96 17.40
C ALA A 47 9.79 3.00 17.89
N PRO A 48 10.44 1.88 18.28
CA PRO A 48 11.83 1.93 18.72
C PRO A 48 12.75 2.41 17.60
N ARG A 49 13.62 3.40 17.90
CA ARG A 49 14.60 3.96 16.95
C ARG A 49 15.82 3.03 16.77
N ASN A 50 15.57 1.77 16.44
CA ASN A 50 16.57 0.72 16.26
C ASN A 50 16.55 0.19 14.82
N MET A 51 17.69 -0.32 14.34
CA MET A 51 17.80 -0.95 13.01
C MET A 51 16.79 -2.09 12.78
N LYS A 52 16.37 -2.78 13.86
CA LYS A 52 15.33 -3.82 13.80
C LYS A 52 13.95 -3.28 13.39
N SER A 53 13.62 -2.04 13.73
CA SER A 53 12.35 -1.40 13.35
C SER A 53 12.33 -1.09 11.85
N VAL A 54 13.46 -0.61 11.32
CA VAL A 54 13.68 -0.35 9.89
C VAL A 54 13.57 -1.64 9.07
N PHE A 55 14.23 -2.71 9.51
CA PHE A 55 14.17 -4.00 8.81
C PHE A 55 12.77 -4.61 8.79
N LYS A 56 12.04 -4.53 9.92
CA LYS A 56 10.65 -5.00 10.00
C LYS A 56 9.70 -4.18 9.13
N ALA A 57 9.90 -2.86 9.06
CA ALA A 57 9.10 -1.98 8.20
C ALA A 57 9.34 -2.27 6.71
N ALA A 58 10.59 -2.51 6.30
CA ALA A 58 10.89 -2.97 4.95
C ALA A 58 10.23 -4.33 4.64
N LEU A 59 10.32 -5.30 5.57
CA LEU A 59 9.70 -6.62 5.38
C LEU A 59 8.17 -6.56 5.24
N LEU A 60 7.53 -5.63 5.96
CA LEU A 60 6.10 -5.37 5.83
C LEU A 60 5.74 -4.71 4.49
N GLY A 61 6.63 -3.87 3.94
CA GLY A 61 6.43 -3.21 2.64
C GLY A 61 6.50 -4.15 1.44
N ILE A 62 7.32 -5.20 1.51
CA ILE A 62 7.55 -6.16 0.40
C ILE A 62 6.26 -6.81 -0.14
N PRO A 63 5.39 -7.41 0.70
CA PRO A 63 4.18 -8.07 0.21
C PRO A 63 3.04 -7.09 -0.12
N LEU A 64 3.20 -5.78 0.08
CA LEU A 64 2.13 -4.80 -0.09
C LEU A 64 2.21 -4.20 -1.50
N PRO A 65 1.24 -4.48 -2.39
CA PRO A 65 1.18 -3.91 -3.73
C PRO A 65 0.63 -2.47 -3.65
N LEU A 66 1.39 -1.56 -3.06
CA LEU A 66 1.02 -0.15 -3.00
C LEU A 66 1.74 0.62 -4.10
N CYS A 67 0.97 1.22 -5.00
CA CYS A 67 1.49 2.22 -5.92
C CYS A 67 1.86 3.51 -5.15
N SER A 68 2.55 4.44 -5.83
CA SER A 68 2.91 5.75 -5.28
C SER A 68 1.71 6.51 -4.69
N CYS A 69 0.51 6.31 -5.24
CA CYS A 69 -0.74 6.88 -4.74
C CYS A 69 -1.16 6.35 -3.37
N GLY A 70 -0.86 5.08 -3.06
CA GLY A 70 -1.21 4.42 -1.80
C GLY A 70 -0.11 4.45 -0.75
N VAL A 71 1.16 4.37 -1.17
CA VAL A 71 2.29 4.25 -0.22
C VAL A 71 2.49 5.51 0.63
N ILE A 72 2.21 6.69 0.06
CA ILE A 72 2.36 7.98 0.76
C ILE A 72 1.35 8.09 1.92
N PRO A 73 0.02 7.99 1.72
CA PRO A 73 -0.91 8.08 2.84
C PRO A 73 -0.71 6.97 3.88
N THR A 74 -0.35 5.76 3.47
CA THR A 74 -0.03 4.67 4.40
C THR A 74 1.19 4.98 5.27
N SER A 75 2.25 5.54 4.69
CA SER A 75 3.45 5.95 5.44
C SER A 75 3.15 7.05 6.46
N VAL A 76 2.24 7.97 6.11
CA VAL A 76 1.77 9.04 7.00
C VAL A 76 0.91 8.49 8.13
N SER A 77 0.03 7.51 7.87
CA SER A 77 -0.71 6.83 8.95
C SER A 77 0.22 6.07 9.90
N LEU A 78 1.20 5.32 9.37
CA LEU A 78 2.22 4.64 10.18
C LEU A 78 2.94 5.63 11.11
N ARG A 79 3.21 6.82 10.58
CA ARG A 79 3.84 7.90 11.33
C ARG A 79 2.94 8.45 12.44
N LYS A 80 1.64 8.63 12.16
CA LYS A 80 0.65 9.04 13.16
C LYS A 80 0.48 7.98 14.27
N GLU A 81 0.64 6.71 13.95
CA GLU A 81 0.60 5.57 14.88
C GLU A 81 1.90 5.39 15.70
N GLY A 82 2.89 6.28 15.50
CA GLY A 82 4.12 6.33 16.32
C GLY A 82 5.32 5.61 15.73
N ALA A 83 5.29 5.19 14.45
CA ALA A 83 6.47 4.62 13.79
C ALA A 83 7.64 5.63 13.70
N SER A 84 8.86 5.12 13.86
CA SER A 84 10.07 5.95 13.76
C SER A 84 10.29 6.50 12.35
N HIS A 85 11.02 7.62 12.22
CA HIS A 85 11.41 8.16 10.90
C HIS A 85 12.05 7.11 9.98
N GLY A 86 12.95 6.29 10.52
CA GLY A 86 13.64 5.26 9.74
C GLY A 86 12.71 4.13 9.27
N ALA A 87 11.71 3.76 10.07
CA ALA A 87 10.71 2.79 9.68
C ALA A 87 9.85 3.32 8.51
N CYS A 88 9.35 4.55 8.61
CA CYS A 88 8.55 5.16 7.53
C CYS A 88 9.35 5.30 6.22
N THR A 89 10.61 5.73 6.28
CA THR A 89 11.44 5.88 5.07
C THR A 89 11.81 4.53 4.47
N SER A 90 12.13 3.52 5.28
CA SER A 90 12.40 2.17 4.76
C SER A 90 11.17 1.51 4.15
N PHE A 91 9.99 1.72 4.72
CA PHE A 91 8.73 1.29 4.13
C PHE A 91 8.52 1.98 2.77
N LEU A 92 8.66 3.31 2.72
CA LEU A 92 8.51 4.08 1.48
C LEU A 92 9.47 3.65 0.37
N ILE A 93 10.69 3.22 0.71
CA ILE A 93 11.69 2.74 -0.25
C ILE A 93 11.44 1.28 -0.66
N ALA A 94 11.09 0.41 0.29
CA ALA A 94 10.92 -1.01 0.02
C ALA A 94 9.69 -1.31 -0.83
N THR A 95 8.55 -0.69 -0.52
CA THR A 95 7.25 -0.98 -1.13
C THR A 95 7.22 -0.80 -2.67
N PRO A 96 7.71 0.30 -3.28
CA PRO A 96 7.74 0.42 -4.74
C PRO A 96 8.83 -0.42 -5.41
N GLN A 97 9.90 -0.76 -4.70
CA GLN A 97 11.08 -1.41 -5.29
C GLN A 97 11.00 -2.94 -5.27
N THR A 98 10.11 -3.50 -4.44
CA THR A 98 9.94 -4.97 -4.26
C THR A 98 8.52 -5.45 -4.57
N GLY A 99 7.70 -4.60 -5.19
CA GLY A 99 6.36 -4.98 -5.61
C GLY A 99 6.39 -6.27 -6.43
N VAL A 100 5.40 -7.13 -6.20
CA VAL A 100 5.21 -8.40 -6.89
C VAL A 100 5.12 -8.21 -8.41
N ASP A 101 4.71 -7.01 -8.86
CA ASP A 101 4.71 -6.56 -10.26
C ASP A 101 6.11 -6.46 -10.90
N SER A 102 7.19 -6.40 -10.11
CA SER A 102 8.58 -6.33 -10.60
C SER A 102 9.25 -7.71 -10.71
N ILE A 103 8.65 -8.73 -10.08
CA ILE A 103 9.15 -10.12 -10.11
C ILE A 103 8.55 -10.92 -11.28
N ALA A 104 7.53 -10.39 -11.95
CA ALA A 104 6.87 -10.98 -13.13
C ALA A 104 7.23 -10.25 -14.43
#